data_AF-A0A966VDR3-F1
#
_entry.id   AF-A0A966VDR3-F1
#
_cell.length_a   1.000
_cell.length_b   1.000
_cell.length_c   1.000
_cell.angle_alpha   90.00
_cell.angle_beta   90.00
_cell.angle_gamma   90.00
#
_symmetry.space_group_name_H-M   'P 1'
#
loop_
_entity.id
_entity.type
_entity.pdbx_description
1 polymer ?
#
loop_
_entity_poly.entity_id
_entity_poly.type
_entity_poly.pdbx_seq_one_letter_code
_entity_poly.pdbx_strand_id
1 'polypeptide(L)'
;MTDFINLTPHEIKILEDGAVKMVVPPSGKSLRIACEFVKFGEIAGVTTYRAKYGEFELVENADPTNKTIGLPPVMPGPTYIVSGQCLEALRDSNRLDFAAPGELIRDEKGQPVGCKGLKVN
;
A
#
# COMPACT_ATOMS: atom_id res chain seq x y z
N MET A 1 -18.41 -9.81 8.37
CA MET A 1 -18.03 -9.13 7.12
C MET A 1 -16.75 -8.40 7.42
N THR A 2 -15.71 -8.57 6.61
CA THR A 2 -14.44 -7.89 6.82
C THR A 2 -14.52 -6.55 6.08
N ASP A 3 -14.46 -5.43 6.80
CA ASP A 3 -14.61 -4.08 6.23
C ASP A 3 -13.40 -3.63 5.37
N PHE A 4 -12.45 -4.53 5.13
CA PHE A 4 -11.21 -4.25 4.40
C PHE A 4 -11.12 -5.01 3.07
N ILE A 5 -10.76 -4.28 2.02
CA ILE A 5 -10.45 -4.77 0.68
C ILE A 5 -8.94 -4.68 0.49
N ASN A 6 -8.27 -5.83 0.47
CA ASN A 6 -6.83 -5.90 0.24
C ASN A 6 -6.50 -5.75 -1.26
N LEU A 7 -5.97 -4.60 -1.63
CA LEU A 7 -5.46 -4.26 -2.96
C LEU A 7 -3.95 -4.50 -3.07
N THR A 8 -3.44 -5.50 -2.35
CA THR A 8 -2.07 -6.00 -2.48
C THR A 8 -2.11 -7.46 -2.96
N PRO A 9 -1.03 -7.97 -3.58
CA PRO A 9 -1.02 -9.33 -4.14
C PRO A 9 -0.87 -10.43 -3.09
N HIS A 10 -0.65 -10.09 -1.82
CA HIS A 10 -0.37 -11.05 -0.75
C HIS A 10 -1.37 -10.91 0.38
N GLU A 11 -1.58 -12.01 1.12
CA GLU A 11 -2.37 -11.99 2.35
C GLU A 11 -1.73 -11.07 3.40
N ILE A 12 -2.56 -10.24 4.04
CA ILE A 12 -2.11 -9.33 5.09
C ILE A 12 -2.58 -9.88 6.44
N LYS A 13 -1.62 -10.21 7.31
CA LYS A 13 -1.87 -10.58 8.69
C LYS A 13 -1.63 -9.37 9.57
N ILE A 14 -2.68 -8.85 10.19
CA ILE A 14 -2.62 -7.71 11.10
C ILE A 14 -2.51 -8.29 12.51
N LEU A 15 -1.42 -7.95 13.19
CA LEU A 15 -1.16 -8.32 14.57
C LEU A 15 -1.40 -7.13 15.49
N GLU A 16 -2.02 -7.42 16.63
CA GLU A 16 -2.29 -6.48 17.71
C GLU A 16 -1.97 -7.21 19.03
N ASP A 17 -1.26 -6.57 19.94
CA ASP A 17 -0.81 -7.14 21.22
C ASP A 17 -0.10 -8.51 21.12
N GLY A 18 0.62 -8.74 20.02
CA GLY A 18 1.38 -9.98 19.79
C GLY A 18 0.55 -11.17 19.26
N ALA A 19 -0.75 -10.98 19.02
CA ALA A 19 -1.61 -11.99 18.40
C ALA A 19 -2.13 -11.55 17.04
N VAL A 20 -2.43 -12.50 16.15
CA VAL A 20 -3.08 -12.22 14.87
C VAL A 20 -4.52 -11.79 15.15
N LYS A 21 -4.79 -10.50 14.95
CA LYS A 21 -6.11 -9.89 15.14
C LYS A 21 -7.01 -10.13 13.93
N MET A 22 -6.45 -9.99 12.74
CA MET A 22 -7.18 -10.07 11.48
C MET A 22 -6.29 -10.58 10.36
N VAL A 23 -6.88 -11.36 9.45
CA VAL A 23 -6.24 -11.80 8.21
C VAL A 23 -7.09 -11.31 7.04
N VAL A 24 -6.49 -10.56 6.13
CA VAL A 24 -7.17 -10.00 4.96
C VAL A 24 -6.60 -10.66 3.70
N PRO A 25 -7.33 -11.60 3.06
CA PRO A 25 -6.85 -12.26 1.85
C PRO A 25 -6.77 -11.26 0.69
N PRO A 26 -5.90 -11.50 -0.30
CA PRO A 26 -5.83 -10.63 -1.48
C PRO A 26 -7.20 -10.61 -2.19
N SER A 27 -7.66 -9.43 -2.60
CA SER A 27 -8.95 -9.28 -3.30
C SER A 27 -8.93 -9.79 -4.75
N GLY A 28 -7.77 -10.23 -5.23
CA GLY A 28 -7.51 -10.44 -6.65
C GLY A 28 -7.23 -9.14 -7.40
N LYS A 29 -7.50 -7.97 -6.82
CA LYS A 29 -7.11 -6.66 -7.38
C LYS A 29 -5.86 -6.13 -6.68
N SER A 30 -5.05 -5.36 -7.40
CA SER A 30 -3.84 -4.75 -6.86
C SER A 30 -3.69 -3.33 -7.36
N LEU A 31 -3.59 -2.37 -6.44
CA LEU A 31 -3.32 -0.98 -6.79
C LEU A 31 -1.81 -0.81 -7.01
N ARG A 32 -1.44 -0.24 -8.15
CA ARG A 32 -0.06 0.08 -8.53
C ARG A 32 0.06 1.55 -8.85
N ILE A 33 1.25 2.08 -8.66
CA ILE A 33 1.61 3.43 -9.09
C ILE A 33 3.04 3.43 -9.62
N ALA A 34 3.24 4.08 -10.77
CA ALA A 34 4.58 4.32 -11.27
C ALA A 34 5.31 5.30 -10.33
N CYS A 35 6.57 5.04 -10.02
CA CYS A 35 7.40 5.94 -9.23
C CYS A 35 8.73 6.13 -9.96
N GLU A 36 9.01 7.38 -10.32
CA GLU A 36 10.25 7.80 -10.95
C GLU A 36 11.02 8.70 -9.99
N PHE A 37 12.34 8.51 -9.88
CA PHE A 37 13.19 9.38 -9.08
C PHE A 37 13.82 10.43 -9.96
N VAL A 38 13.30 11.66 -9.87
CA VAL A 38 13.82 12.80 -10.64
C VAL A 38 14.89 13.52 -9.82
N LYS A 39 16.00 13.90 -10.47
CA LYS A 39 17.05 14.69 -9.82
C LYS A 39 16.46 16.01 -9.32
N PHE A 40 16.57 16.24 -8.02
CA PHE A 40 16.04 17.43 -7.37
C PHE A 40 17.13 18.49 -7.18
N GLY A 41 18.35 18.07 -6.88
CA GLY A 41 19.47 18.97 -6.69
C GLY A 41 20.73 18.27 -6.22
N GLU A 42 21.58 19.02 -5.53
CA GLU A 42 22.81 18.52 -4.92
C GLU A 42 22.99 19.18 -3.55
N ILE A 43 23.31 18.41 -2.53
CA ILE A 43 23.60 18.90 -1.18
C ILE A 43 24.98 18.37 -0.79
N ALA A 44 25.94 19.27 -0.54
CA ALA A 44 27.32 18.93 -0.16
C ALA A 44 28.00 17.91 -1.11
N GLY A 45 27.80 18.04 -2.43
CA GLY A 45 28.38 17.11 -3.41
C GLY A 45 27.55 15.84 -3.66
N VAL A 46 26.47 15.63 -2.91
CA VAL A 46 25.60 14.45 -3.04
C VAL A 46 24.37 14.81 -3.86
N THR A 47 24.17 14.13 -5.00
CA THR A 47 22.97 14.31 -5.83
C THR A 47 21.74 13.81 -5.08
N THR A 48 20.71 14.66 -4.98
CA THR A 48 19.45 14.35 -4.33
C THR A 48 18.35 14.09 -5.36
N TYR A 49 17.45 13.18 -5.02
CA TYR A 49 16.33 12.79 -5.87
C TYR A 49 15.02 12.94 -5.11
N ARG A 50 13.94 13.25 -5.84
CA ARG A 50 12.58 13.26 -5.30
C ARG A 50 11.74 12.24 -6.05
N ALA A 51 10.88 11.52 -5.33
CA ALA A 51 9.90 10.63 -5.94
C ALA A 51 8.85 11.46 -6.68
N LYS A 52 8.61 11.10 -7.95
CA LYS A 52 7.50 11.56 -8.77
C LYS A 52 6.60 10.36 -9.03
N TYR A 53 5.37 10.46 -8.57
CA TYR A 53 4.37 9.41 -8.76
C TYR A 53 3.58 9.66 -10.05
N GLY A 54 3.32 8.60 -10.80
CA GLY A 54 2.50 8.61 -12.01
C GLY A 54 1.01 8.40 -11.70
N GLU A 55 0.27 7.88 -12.68
CA GLU A 55 -1.13 7.52 -12.49
C GLU A 55 -1.26 6.22 -11.68
N PHE A 56 -2.38 6.12 -10.95
CA PHE A 56 -2.75 4.88 -10.27
C PHE A 56 -3.34 3.90 -11.29
N GLU A 57 -2.94 2.64 -11.18
CA GLU A 57 -3.45 1.55 -12.01
C GLU A 57 -3.97 0.43 -11.10
N LEU A 58 -5.24 0.07 -11.27
CA LEU A 58 -5.85 -1.08 -10.61
C LEU A 58 -5.71 -2.29 -11.52
N VAL A 59 -4.87 -3.24 -11.13
CA VAL A 59 -4.58 -4.47 -11.87
C VAL A 59 -5.43 -5.61 -11.32
N GLU A 60 -6.08 -6.39 -12.18
CA GLU A 60 -6.89 -7.54 -11.76
C GLU A 60 -6.17 -8.87 -12.03
N ASN A 61 -6.31 -9.82 -11.11
CA ASN A 61 -5.74 -11.18 -11.15
C ASN A 61 -4.22 -11.22 -11.44
N ALA A 62 -3.50 -10.18 -11.04
CA ALA A 62 -2.09 -9.98 -11.36
C ALA A 62 -1.75 -9.97 -12.87
N ASP A 63 -2.75 -9.80 -13.74
CA ASP A 63 -2.58 -9.71 -15.19
C ASP A 63 -2.33 -8.23 -15.58
N PRO A 64 -1.11 -7.86 -16.00
CA PRO A 64 -0.78 -6.48 -16.33
C PRO A 64 -1.54 -5.94 -17.55
N THR A 65 -2.17 -6.81 -18.34
CA THR A 65 -3.01 -6.41 -19.48
C THR A 65 -4.43 -6.05 -19.04
N ASN A 66 -4.88 -6.54 -17.89
CA ASN A 66 -6.19 -6.25 -17.31
C ASN A 66 -6.06 -5.19 -16.21
N LYS A 67 -5.95 -3.92 -16.64
CA LYS A 67 -5.82 -2.78 -15.74
C LYS A 67 -6.83 -1.68 -16.01
N THR A 68 -7.29 -1.04 -14.93
CA THR A 68 -8.11 0.17 -14.97
C THR A 68 -7.28 1.34 -14.43
N ILE A 69 -7.27 2.47 -15.15
CA ILE A 69 -6.61 3.69 -14.70
C ILE A 69 -7.49 4.42 -13.71
N GLY A 70 -6.88 4.92 -12.63
CA GLY A 70 -7.53 5.67 -11.57
C GLY A 70 -7.67 4.90 -10.26
N LEU A 71 -8.30 5.55 -9.29
CA LEU A 71 -8.57 4.99 -7.99
C LEU A 71 -9.95 4.33 -7.96
N PRO A 72 -10.16 3.30 -7.12
CA PRO A 72 -11.51 2.79 -6.86
C PRO A 72 -12.44 3.90 -6.29
N PRO A 73 -13.77 3.70 -6.32
CA PRO A 73 -14.73 4.60 -5.69
C PRO A 73 -14.41 4.87 -4.22
N VAL A 74 -14.80 6.05 -3.71
CA VAL A 74 -14.60 6.40 -2.31
C VAL A 74 -15.49 5.52 -1.43
N MET A 75 -14.92 4.96 -0.35
CA MET A 75 -15.65 4.22 0.67
C MET A 75 -15.65 4.95 2.02
N PRO A 76 -16.66 4.74 2.88
CA PRO A 76 -16.67 5.31 4.22
C PRO A 76 -15.64 4.64 5.14
N GLY A 77 -14.63 5.40 5.56
CA GLY A 77 -13.55 4.92 6.44
C GLY A 77 -12.45 4.16 5.69
N PRO A 78 -11.37 3.74 6.38
CA PRO A 78 -10.25 3.04 5.76
C PRO A 78 -10.69 1.64 5.32
N THR A 79 -11.01 1.51 4.03
CA THR A 79 -11.51 0.26 3.44
C THR A 79 -10.46 -0.40 2.56
N TYR A 80 -9.63 0.36 1.85
CA TYR A 80 -8.67 -0.20 0.89
C TYR A 80 -7.29 -0.34 1.51
N ILE A 81 -6.77 -1.57 1.59
CA ILE A 81 -5.39 -1.80 2.01
C ILE A 81 -4.50 -1.84 0.77
N VAL A 82 -3.54 -0.93 0.68
CA VAL A 82 -2.59 -0.79 -0.43
C VAL A 82 -1.14 -0.93 0.06
N SER A 83 -0.18 -0.94 -0.87
CA SER A 83 1.23 -0.89 -0.50
C SER A 83 1.59 0.46 0.12
N GLY A 84 2.63 0.49 0.95
CA GLY A 84 3.13 1.74 1.54
C GLY A 84 3.41 2.81 0.48
N GLN A 85 4.02 2.45 -0.64
CA GLN A 85 4.29 3.38 -1.75
C GLN A 85 3.01 3.99 -2.35
N CYS A 86 1.93 3.21 -2.48
CA CYS A 86 0.65 3.76 -2.96
C CYS A 86 0.05 4.72 -1.93
N LEU A 87 0.14 4.39 -0.64
CA LEU A 87 -0.32 5.28 0.43
C LEU A 87 0.48 6.59 0.47
N GLU A 88 1.81 6.53 0.33
CA GLU A 88 2.66 7.72 0.24
C GLU A 88 2.24 8.64 -0.91
N ALA A 89 1.92 8.06 -2.07
CA ALA A 89 1.46 8.81 -3.24
C ALA A 89 0.06 9.42 -3.06
N LEU A 90 -0.71 8.95 -2.08
CA LEU A 90 -2.04 9.45 -1.73
C LEU A 90 -2.03 10.54 -0.66
N ARG A 91 -0.88 10.85 -0.02
CA ARG A 91 -0.81 11.82 1.10
C ARG A 91 -1.39 13.20 0.79
N ASP A 92 -1.22 13.67 -0.44
CA ASP A 92 -1.73 14.97 -0.88
C ASP A 92 -3.16 14.89 -1.45
N SER A 93 -3.80 13.71 -1.39
CA SER A 93 -5.17 13.49 -1.83
C SER A 93 -6.16 13.51 -0.66
N ASN A 94 -7.41 13.89 -0.92
CA ASN A 94 -8.48 13.86 0.10
C ASN A 94 -9.08 12.45 0.32
N ARG A 95 -8.31 11.39 0.00
CA ARG A 95 -8.75 9.98 0.08
C ARG A 95 -8.39 9.40 1.43
N LEU A 96 -9.34 9.45 2.37
CA LEU A 96 -9.18 8.92 3.74
C LEU A 96 -9.56 7.43 3.86
N ASP A 97 -9.91 6.81 2.73
CA ASP A 97 -10.39 5.44 2.63
C ASP A 97 -9.29 4.41 2.35
N PHE A 98 -8.02 4.85 2.37
CA PHE A 98 -6.86 3.99 2.17
C PHE A 98 -6.05 3.80 3.45
N ALA A 99 -5.54 2.58 3.60
CA ALA A 99 -4.58 2.21 4.59
C ALA A 99 -3.46 1.37 3.98
N ALA A 100 -2.34 1.23 4.68
CA ALA A 100 -1.26 0.32 4.33
C ALA A 100 -0.84 -0.49 5.55
N PRO A 101 -0.23 -1.69 5.36
CA PRO A 101 0.40 -2.43 6.44
C PRO A 101 1.33 -1.53 7.26
N GLY A 102 1.21 -1.63 8.59
CA GLY A 102 2.09 -0.94 9.52
C GLY A 102 3.50 -1.54 9.59
N GLU A 103 4.10 -1.50 10.77
CA GLU A 103 5.45 -2.02 11.00
C GLU A 103 5.48 -3.53 10.71
N LEU A 104 6.46 -4.00 9.93
CA LEU A 104 6.56 -5.40 9.57
C LEU A 104 7.07 -6.22 10.77
N ILE A 105 6.29 -7.22 11.17
CA ILE A 105 6.66 -8.16 12.23
C ILE A 105 7.31 -9.38 11.59
N ARG A 106 8.48 -9.76 12.12
CA ARG A 106 9.26 -10.90 11.67
C ARG A 106 9.36 -11.95 12.78
N ASP A 107 9.44 -13.22 12.41
CA ASP A 107 9.76 -14.29 13.34
C ASP A 107 11.25 -14.32 13.73
N GLU A 108 11.62 -15.27 14.58
CA GLU A 108 13.02 -15.50 15.01
C GLU A 108 13.97 -15.81 13.84
N LYS A 109 13.45 -16.28 12.70
CA LYS A 109 14.21 -16.55 11.47
C LYS A 109 14.26 -15.34 10.54
N GLY A 110 13.70 -14.19 10.96
CA GLY A 110 13.62 -12.97 10.18
C GLY A 110 12.54 -13.00 9.09
N GLN A 111 11.68 -14.02 9.04
CA GLN A 111 10.62 -14.13 8.03
C GLN A 111 9.43 -13.23 8.39
N PRO A 112 8.84 -12.51 7.42
CA PRO A 112 7.63 -11.73 7.67
C PRO A 112 6.46 -12.61 8.12
N VAL A 113 5.94 -12.37 9.32
CA VAL A 113 4.75 -13.09 9.86
C VAL A 113 3.49 -12.23 9.87
N GLY A 114 3.62 -10.92 9.64
CA GLY A 114 2.53 -9.98 9.47
C GLY A 114 2.96 -8.54 9.71
N CYS A 115 2.02 -7.67 10.04
CA CYS A 115 2.28 -6.27 10.35
C CYS A 115 1.59 -5.81 11.64
N LYS A 116 2.19 -4.85 12.33
CA LYS A 116 1.62 -4.18 13.51
C LYS A 116 0.64 -3.10 13.06
N GLY A 117 -0.65 -3.36 13.21
CA GLY A 117 -1.72 -2.44 12.83
C GLY A 117 -1.67 -1.99 11.36
N LEU A 118 -2.34 -0.88 11.07
CA LEU A 118 -2.41 -0.24 9.75
C LEU A 118 -2.04 1.24 9.86
N LYS A 119 -1.40 1.78 8.83
CA LYS A 119 -1.19 3.22 8.62
C LYS A 119 -2.32 3.74 7.74
N VAL A 120 -2.93 4.86 8.10
CA VAL A 120 -3.96 5.52 7.29
C VAL A 120 -3.38 6.73 6.58
N ASN A 121 -4.06 7.17 5.51
CA ASN A 121 -3.73 8.41 4.79
C ASN A 121 -4.16 9.64 5.58
#